data_AF-A0A9Q0DLN6-F1
#
_entry.id   AF-A0A9Q0DLN6-F1
#
_cell.length_a   1.000
_cell.length_b   1.000
_cell.length_c   1.000
_cell.angle_alpha   90.00
_cell.angle_beta   90.00
_cell.angle_gamma   90.00
#
_symmetry.space_group_name_H-M   'P 1'
#
loop_
_entity.id
_entity.type
_entity.pdbx_description
1 polymer ?
#
loop_
_entity_poly.entity_id
_entity_poly.type
_entity_poly.pdbx_seq_one_letter_code
_entity_poly.pdbx_strand_id
1 'polypeptide(L)'
;MGAHGSNLEAIMEQDMHHWYNKFMRESPSGLITLFELKSMLQMNGMTEEASSYVDQVFCTFDMDGDGYIDFVEYIAAISLLLKGEINQKLKWYFKLFDQDGNGKIDKDEMETIFKAIQDITRSYEIPPEDIVVLVYEKIDIHREGELTLEEFISGAREHPDIMEMLSKMMDLTHVLEIIVRGQKSRPVK
;
A
#
# COMPACT_ATOMS: atom_id res chain seq x y z
N MET A 1 -25.62 2.06 -27.76
CA MET A 1 -25.44 0.99 -26.76
C MET A 1 -24.11 0.33 -27.07
N GLY A 2 -23.02 0.93 -26.59
CA GLY A 2 -21.69 0.74 -27.14
C GLY A 2 -20.79 -0.13 -26.27
N ALA A 3 -20.11 -1.05 -26.93
CA ALA A 3 -19.03 -1.92 -26.46
C ALA A 3 -17.93 -1.17 -25.67
N HIS A 4 -18.07 -1.08 -24.35
CA HIS A 4 -16.98 -0.66 -23.45
C HIS A 4 -16.54 -1.73 -22.44
N GLY A 5 -17.25 -2.87 -22.35
CA GLY A 5 -16.83 -3.99 -21.50
C GLY A 5 -15.75 -4.89 -22.12
N SER A 6 -15.74 -5.04 -23.45
CA SER A 6 -14.95 -6.10 -24.12
C SER A 6 -13.46 -5.79 -24.28
N ASN A 7 -13.04 -4.52 -24.12
CA ASN A 7 -11.63 -4.14 -24.29
C ASN A 7 -10.86 -4.18 -22.96
N LEU A 8 -11.55 -3.97 -21.83
CA LEU A 8 -10.95 -4.06 -20.49
C LEU A 8 -10.67 -5.52 -20.10
N GLU A 9 -11.61 -6.42 -20.34
CA GLU A 9 -11.42 -7.85 -20.06
C GLU A 9 -10.31 -8.44 -20.95
N ALA A 10 -10.25 -8.10 -22.23
CA ALA A 10 -9.22 -8.59 -23.14
C ALA A 10 -7.80 -8.06 -22.81
N ILE A 11 -7.68 -6.81 -22.33
CA ILE A 11 -6.41 -6.26 -21.84
C ILE A 11 -6.01 -6.96 -20.54
N MET A 12 -6.96 -7.17 -19.62
CA MET A 12 -6.71 -7.89 -18.37
C MET A 12 -6.38 -9.37 -18.58
N GLU A 13 -6.96 -10.05 -19.58
CA GLU A 13 -6.65 -11.45 -19.90
C GLU A 13 -5.25 -11.62 -20.51
N GLN A 14 -4.85 -10.72 -21.43
CA GLN A 14 -3.48 -10.70 -21.94
C GLN A 14 -2.46 -10.32 -20.86
N ASP A 15 -2.83 -9.41 -19.97
CA ASP A 15 -2.03 -9.01 -18.81
C ASP A 15 -1.98 -10.13 -17.75
N MET A 16 -3.06 -10.88 -17.49
CA MET A 16 -3.11 -11.92 -16.46
C MET A 16 -2.15 -13.05 -16.75
N HIS A 17 -2.04 -13.51 -18.00
CA HIS A 17 -1.05 -14.52 -18.36
C HIS A 17 0.39 -14.01 -18.18
N HIS A 18 0.64 -12.74 -18.50
CA HIS A 18 1.93 -12.11 -18.25
C HIS A 18 2.26 -12.06 -16.75
N TRP A 19 1.31 -11.58 -15.94
CA TRP A 19 1.47 -11.48 -14.48
C TRP A 19 1.56 -12.85 -13.80
N TYR A 20 0.80 -13.84 -14.26
CA TYR A 20 0.85 -15.21 -13.74
C TYR A 20 2.21 -15.85 -14.00
N ASN A 21 2.69 -15.82 -15.25
CA ASN A 21 3.99 -16.39 -15.60
C ASN A 21 5.14 -15.73 -14.82
N LYS A 22 5.00 -14.44 -14.53
CA LYS A 22 5.96 -13.68 -13.76
C LYS A 22 5.89 -13.98 -12.26
N PHE A 23 4.68 -14.02 -11.70
CA PHE A 23 4.45 -14.42 -10.32
C PHE A 23 5.04 -15.81 -10.06
N MET A 24 4.74 -16.79 -10.92
CA MET A 24 5.29 -18.15 -10.84
C MET A 24 6.81 -18.22 -11.05
N ARG A 25 7.42 -17.22 -11.70
CA ARG A 25 8.89 -17.15 -11.86
C ARG A 25 9.58 -16.68 -10.58
N GLU A 26 9.01 -15.69 -9.91
CA GLU A 26 9.56 -15.11 -8.67
C GLU A 26 9.15 -15.93 -7.43
N SER A 27 7.96 -16.52 -7.45
CA SER A 27 7.45 -17.45 -6.45
C SER A 27 6.95 -18.75 -7.13
N PRO A 28 7.84 -19.74 -7.33
CA PRO A 28 7.47 -21.03 -7.93
C PRO A 28 6.49 -21.86 -7.08
N SER A 29 6.35 -21.55 -5.79
CA SER A 29 5.35 -22.15 -4.90
C SER A 29 3.93 -21.69 -5.24
N GLY A 30 3.78 -20.57 -5.96
CA GLY A 30 2.48 -19.94 -6.20
C GLY A 30 1.96 -19.15 -5.00
N LEU A 31 2.79 -18.91 -3.99
CA LEU A 31 2.46 -18.20 -2.75
C LEU A 31 3.62 -17.28 -2.38
N ILE A 32 3.36 -16.01 -2.06
CA ILE A 32 4.37 -15.10 -1.53
C ILE A 32 4.22 -15.05 -0.01
N THR A 33 5.27 -15.44 0.70
CA THR A 33 5.35 -15.30 2.15
C THR A 33 5.82 -13.90 2.55
N LEU A 34 5.54 -13.48 3.78
CA LEU A 34 6.06 -12.24 4.34
C LEU A 34 7.59 -12.16 4.25
N PHE A 35 8.29 -13.28 4.47
CA PHE A 35 9.74 -13.35 4.36
C PHE A 35 10.22 -13.09 2.92
N GLU A 36 9.54 -13.67 1.93
CA GLU A 36 9.84 -13.42 0.52
C GLU A 36 9.56 -11.97 0.14
N LEU A 37 8.45 -11.38 0.59
CA LEU A 37 8.15 -9.97 0.34
C LEU A 37 9.22 -9.04 0.95
N LYS A 38 9.62 -9.26 2.20
CA LYS A 38 10.72 -8.52 2.85
C LYS A 38 12.04 -8.66 2.10
N SER A 39 12.33 -9.86 1.61
CA SER A 39 13.54 -10.15 0.82
C SER A 39 13.51 -9.43 -0.53
N MET A 40 12.35 -9.42 -1.22
CA MET A 40 12.14 -8.70 -2.48
C MET A 40 12.34 -7.20 -2.30
N LEU A 41 11.85 -6.64 -1.19
CA LEU A 41 11.99 -5.23 -0.83
C LEU A 41 13.39 -4.86 -0.30
N GLN A 42 14.34 -5.81 -0.29
CA GLN A 42 15.71 -5.62 0.18
C GLN A 42 15.76 -5.05 1.61
N MET A 43 14.86 -5.50 2.48
CA MET A 43 14.76 -5.00 3.85
C MET A 43 15.91 -5.44 4.78
N ASN A 44 16.91 -6.14 4.24
CA ASN A 44 18.08 -6.59 4.99
C ASN A 44 18.86 -5.37 5.53
N GLY A 45 18.59 -4.97 6.77
CA GLY A 45 19.20 -3.82 7.45
C GLY A 45 18.29 -2.60 7.65
N MET A 46 16.98 -2.74 7.42
CA MET A 46 15.98 -1.71 7.76
C MET A 46 15.64 -1.73 9.26
N THR A 47 15.06 -0.63 9.76
CA THR A 47 14.60 -0.46 11.15
C THR A 47 13.42 -1.37 11.48
N GLU A 48 13.13 -1.60 12.77
CA GLU A 48 11.95 -2.38 13.20
C GLU A 48 10.65 -1.74 12.68
N GLU A 49 10.59 -0.42 12.63
CA GLU A 49 9.43 0.33 12.14
C GLU A 49 9.20 0.13 10.64
N ALA A 50 10.25 0.18 9.82
CA ALA A 50 10.14 -0.14 8.40
C ALA A 50 9.71 -1.60 8.18
N SER A 51 10.23 -2.54 8.98
CA SER A 51 9.79 -3.93 8.95
C SER A 51 8.31 -4.06 9.30
N SER A 52 7.85 -3.36 10.34
CA SER A 52 6.44 -3.34 10.75
C SER A 52 5.53 -2.82 9.63
N TYR A 53 5.93 -1.77 8.91
CA TYR A 53 5.17 -1.29 7.77
C TYR A 53 5.03 -2.31 6.66
N VAL A 54 6.09 -3.07 6.34
CA VAL A 54 5.98 -4.13 5.34
C VAL A 54 5.11 -5.29 5.83
N ASP A 55 5.07 -5.56 7.13
CA ASP A 55 4.13 -6.50 7.73
C ASP A 55 2.69 -6.02 7.53
N GLN A 56 2.42 -4.73 7.78
CA GLN A 56 1.11 -4.14 7.53
C GLN A 56 0.73 -4.17 6.05
N VAL A 57 1.66 -3.80 5.14
CA VAL A 57 1.42 -3.88 3.69
C VAL A 57 1.09 -5.31 3.28
N PHE A 58 1.81 -6.29 3.82
CA PHE A 58 1.53 -7.71 3.59
C PHE A 58 0.11 -8.07 4.04
N CYS A 59 -0.25 -7.75 5.29
CA CYS A 59 -1.59 -8.03 5.84
C CYS A 59 -2.71 -7.33 5.07
N THR A 60 -2.46 -6.20 4.42
CA THR A 60 -3.48 -5.56 3.57
C THR A 60 -3.68 -6.23 2.21
N PHE A 61 -2.71 -7.02 1.75
CA PHE A 61 -2.78 -7.80 0.51
C PHE A 61 -3.25 -9.23 0.76
N ASP A 62 -2.88 -9.82 1.89
CA ASP A 62 -3.42 -11.08 2.42
C ASP A 62 -4.88 -10.85 2.87
N MET A 63 -5.81 -11.07 1.96
CA MET A 63 -7.22 -10.74 2.13
C MET A 63 -7.97 -11.78 2.97
N ASP A 64 -7.52 -13.03 2.94
CA ASP A 64 -8.13 -14.13 3.70
C ASP A 64 -7.41 -14.44 5.02
N GLY A 65 -6.24 -13.85 5.25
CA GLY A 65 -5.48 -13.93 6.50
C GLY A 65 -4.77 -15.27 6.66
N ASP A 66 -4.50 -15.99 5.57
CA ASP A 66 -3.84 -17.29 5.62
C ASP A 66 -2.32 -17.21 5.83
N GLY A 67 -1.76 -15.99 5.80
CA GLY A 67 -0.34 -15.71 5.97
C GLY A 67 0.46 -15.79 4.67
N TYR A 68 -0.22 -15.87 3.53
CA TYR A 68 0.35 -15.92 2.19
C TYR A 68 -0.34 -14.89 1.29
N ILE A 69 0.35 -14.44 0.25
CA ILE A 69 -0.28 -13.70 -0.84
C ILE A 69 -0.35 -14.65 -2.03
N ASP A 70 -1.57 -15.06 -2.39
CA ASP A 70 -1.82 -15.91 -3.54
C ASP A 70 -1.84 -15.10 -4.86
N PHE A 71 -2.03 -15.79 -5.99
CA PHE A 71 -2.06 -15.11 -7.28
C PHE A 71 -3.26 -14.15 -7.45
N VAL A 72 -4.42 -14.48 -6.87
CA VAL A 72 -5.63 -13.66 -6.96
C VAL A 72 -5.41 -12.36 -6.18
N GLU A 73 -4.88 -12.46 -4.97
CA GLU A 73 -4.53 -11.34 -4.10
C GLU A 73 -3.44 -10.47 -4.71
N TYR A 74 -2.41 -11.09 -5.29
CA TYR A 74 -1.36 -10.40 -6.02
C TYR A 74 -1.92 -9.54 -7.18
N ILE A 75 -2.82 -10.12 -8.00
CA ILE A 75 -3.47 -9.38 -9.09
C ILE A 75 -4.41 -8.29 -8.57
N ALA A 76 -5.12 -8.54 -7.47
CA ALA A 76 -5.98 -7.55 -6.84
C ALA A 76 -5.16 -6.35 -6.35
N ALA A 77 -4.04 -6.59 -5.68
CA ALA A 77 -3.10 -5.56 -5.22
C ALA A 77 -2.56 -4.74 -6.40
N ILE A 78 -2.09 -5.39 -7.47
CA ILE A 78 -1.60 -4.70 -8.68
C ILE A 78 -2.71 -3.85 -9.31
N SER A 79 -3.91 -4.40 -9.42
CA SER A 79 -5.05 -3.71 -10.03
C SER A 79 -5.44 -2.47 -9.24
N LEU A 80 -5.48 -2.58 -7.90
CA LEU A 80 -5.76 -1.48 -7.00
C LEU A 80 -4.71 -0.37 -7.11
N LEU A 81 -3.43 -0.74 -7.12
CA LEU A 81 -2.34 0.22 -7.13
C LEU A 81 -2.21 0.94 -8.49
N LEU A 82 -2.34 0.22 -9.60
CA LEU A 82 -2.21 0.78 -10.96
C LEU A 82 -3.47 1.49 -11.47
N LYS A 83 -4.65 0.92 -11.19
CA LYS A 83 -5.93 1.33 -11.83
C LYS A 83 -7.05 1.60 -10.82
N GLY A 84 -6.81 1.42 -9.53
CA GLY A 84 -7.82 1.64 -8.50
C GLY A 84 -8.30 3.07 -8.46
N GLU A 85 -9.61 3.26 -8.30
CA GLU A 85 -10.19 4.57 -8.08
C GLU A 85 -9.72 5.14 -6.74
N ILE A 86 -9.73 6.47 -6.63
CA ILE A 86 -9.27 7.20 -5.44
C ILE A 86 -9.90 6.66 -4.14
N ASN A 87 -11.17 6.26 -4.18
CA ASN A 87 -11.90 5.75 -3.01
C ASN A 87 -11.46 4.36 -2.59
N GLN A 88 -11.11 3.51 -3.57
CA GLN A 88 -10.58 2.18 -3.27
C GLN A 88 -9.20 2.32 -2.64
N LYS A 89 -8.38 3.24 -3.15
CA LYS A 89 -7.07 3.56 -2.57
C LYS A 89 -7.19 4.11 -1.16
N LEU A 90 -8.09 5.05 -0.90
CA LEU A 90 -8.32 5.59 0.44
C LEU A 90 -8.80 4.52 1.44
N LYS A 91 -9.70 3.62 1.04
CA LYS A 91 -10.10 2.48 1.89
C LYS A 91 -8.94 1.56 2.21
N TRP A 92 -8.04 1.34 1.25
CA TRP A 92 -6.86 0.53 1.45
C TRP A 92 -5.83 1.24 2.35
N TYR A 93 -5.59 2.54 2.15
CA TYR A 93 -4.75 3.35 3.03
C TYR A 93 -5.29 3.33 4.47
N PHE A 94 -6.61 3.44 4.64
CA PHE A 94 -7.23 3.36 5.96
C PHE A 94 -6.89 2.04 6.66
N LYS A 95 -7.05 0.91 5.97
CA LYS A 95 -6.67 -0.41 6.50
C LYS A 95 -5.18 -0.54 6.82
N LEU A 96 -4.31 0.20 6.14
CA LEU A 96 -2.88 0.19 6.44
C LEU A 96 -2.56 0.98 7.72
N PHE A 97 -3.33 2.03 7.99
CA PHE A 97 -3.18 2.85 9.20
C PHE A 97 -3.80 2.18 10.44
N ASP A 98 -4.98 1.58 10.32
CA ASP A 98 -5.70 0.87 11.40
C ASP A 98 -4.98 -0.47 11.71
N GLN A 99 -3.97 -0.42 12.58
CA GLN A 99 -3.07 -1.54 12.86
C GLN A 99 -3.70 -2.56 13.80
N ASP A 100 -4.55 -2.11 14.72
CA ASP A 100 -5.25 -2.97 15.66
C ASP A 100 -6.58 -3.52 15.10
N GLY A 101 -7.05 -2.99 13.96
CA GLY A 101 -8.24 -3.43 13.26
C GLY A 101 -9.54 -3.00 13.95
N ASN A 102 -9.49 -1.97 14.79
CA ASN A 102 -10.65 -1.48 15.53
C ASN A 102 -11.63 -0.65 14.67
N GLY A 103 -11.26 -0.36 13.41
CA GLY A 103 -12.08 0.39 12.46
C GLY A 103 -11.94 1.91 12.59
N LYS A 104 -10.93 2.37 13.32
CA LYS A 104 -10.53 3.76 13.52
C LYS A 104 -9.01 3.86 13.42
N ILE A 105 -8.51 5.06 13.16
CA ILE A 105 -7.08 5.34 13.17
C ILE A 105 -6.81 6.27 14.33
N ASP A 106 -5.89 5.91 15.23
CA ASP A 106 -5.39 6.80 16.25
C ASP A 106 -4.12 7.56 15.80
N LYS A 107 -3.63 8.48 16.64
CA LYS A 107 -2.47 9.31 16.29
C LYS A 107 -1.17 8.51 16.26
N ASP A 108 -1.02 7.55 17.15
CA ASP A 108 0.19 6.74 17.29
C ASP A 108 0.31 5.78 16.09
N GLU A 109 -0.80 5.20 15.67
CA GLU A 109 -0.93 4.39 14.45
C GLU A 109 -0.52 5.18 13.20
N MET A 110 -1.07 6.39 13.05
CA MET A 110 -0.75 7.25 11.92
C MET A 110 0.72 7.69 11.90
N GLU A 111 1.27 8.08 13.06
CA GLU A 111 2.68 8.45 13.21
C GLU A 111 3.61 7.29 12.84
N THR A 112 3.29 6.08 13.32
CA THR A 112 4.06 4.86 13.07
C THR A 112 4.19 4.57 11.58
N ILE A 113 3.07 4.65 10.84
CA ILE A 113 3.09 4.42 9.39
C ILE A 113 3.86 5.51 8.66
N PHE A 114 3.69 6.79 9.00
CA PHE A 114 4.46 7.87 8.37
C PHE A 114 5.95 7.73 8.61
N LYS A 115 6.37 7.43 9.85
CA LYS A 115 7.78 7.19 10.17
C LYS A 115 8.36 6.05 9.33
N ALA A 116 7.63 4.94 9.20
CA ALA A 116 8.08 3.80 8.43
C ALA A 116 8.18 4.08 6.92
N ILE A 117 7.24 4.84 6.35
CA ILE A 117 7.31 5.29 4.95
C ILE A 117 8.55 6.16 4.73
N GLN A 118 8.84 7.09 5.64
CA GLN A 118 10.03 7.95 5.55
C GLN A 118 11.32 7.13 5.63
N ASP A 119 11.37 6.10 6.46
CA ASP A 119 12.51 5.18 6.54
C ASP A 119 12.72 4.38 5.25
N ILE A 120 11.65 3.90 4.61
CA ILE A 120 11.72 3.14 3.36
C ILE A 120 12.09 4.04 2.19
N THR A 121 11.47 5.21 2.09
CA THR A 121 11.69 6.18 1.00
C THR A 121 12.94 7.05 1.21
N ARG A 122 13.54 7.00 2.41
CA ARG A 122 14.64 7.87 2.85
C ARG A 122 14.32 9.35 2.69
N SER A 123 13.05 9.71 2.91
CA SER A 123 12.52 11.07 2.73
C SER A 123 12.10 11.65 4.07
N TYR A 124 12.96 12.48 4.67
CA TYR A 124 12.77 13.06 6.01
C TYR A 124 12.50 14.57 5.95
N GLU A 125 11.74 15.03 4.94
CA GLU A 125 11.49 16.46 4.71
C GLU A 125 10.65 17.12 5.81
N ILE A 126 9.71 16.36 6.41
CA ILE A 126 8.77 16.83 7.43
C ILE A 126 8.72 15.77 8.54
N PRO A 127 8.81 16.12 9.83
CA PRO A 127 8.64 15.17 10.92
C PRO A 127 7.27 14.47 10.87
N PRO A 128 7.18 13.16 11.13
CA PRO A 128 5.91 12.43 11.20
C PRO A 128 4.88 13.09 12.12
N GLU A 129 5.30 13.56 13.29
CA GLU A 129 4.45 14.22 14.27
C GLU A 129 3.76 15.49 13.72
N ASP A 130 4.47 16.29 12.92
CA ASP A 130 3.92 17.49 12.29
C ASP A 130 2.89 17.12 11.21
N ILE A 131 3.13 16.04 10.47
CA ILE A 131 2.19 15.51 9.48
C ILE A 131 0.90 15.06 10.16
N VAL A 132 1.01 14.30 11.26
CA VAL A 132 -0.15 13.81 12.02
C VAL A 132 -0.98 14.98 12.55
N VAL A 133 -0.34 16.00 13.13
CA VAL A 133 -1.04 17.20 13.61
C VAL A 133 -1.81 17.87 12.47
N LEU A 134 -1.17 18.08 11.32
CA LEU A 134 -1.82 18.70 10.15
C LEU A 134 -3.02 17.91 9.64
N VAL A 135 -2.93 16.57 9.63
CA VAL A 135 -4.02 15.68 9.20
C VAL A 135 -5.19 15.77 10.17
N TYR A 136 -4.94 15.61 11.48
CA TYR A 136 -5.99 15.63 12.49
C TYR A 136 -6.65 17.00 12.62
N GLU A 137 -5.90 18.11 12.53
CA GLU A 137 -6.50 19.45 12.59
C GLU A 137 -7.51 19.71 11.48
N LYS A 138 -7.36 19.06 10.33
CA LYS A 138 -8.22 19.23 9.17
C LYS A 138 -9.32 18.17 9.05
N ILE A 139 -9.04 16.93 9.43
CA ILE A 139 -9.91 15.79 9.18
C ILE A 139 -10.70 15.33 10.41
N ASP A 140 -10.17 15.49 11.63
CA ASP A 140 -10.87 15.11 12.87
C ASP A 140 -11.92 16.18 13.22
N ILE A 141 -13.04 16.16 12.48
CA ILE A 141 -14.13 17.13 12.62
C ILE A 141 -14.77 17.03 14.00
N HIS A 142 -14.90 15.81 14.52
CA HIS A 142 -15.55 15.53 15.80
C HIS A 142 -14.62 15.70 17.00
N ARG A 143 -13.30 15.83 16.78
CA ARG A 143 -12.26 15.98 17.81
C ARG A 143 -12.29 14.85 18.84
N GLU A 144 -12.58 13.65 18.37
CA GLU A 144 -12.60 12.46 19.20
C GLU A 144 -11.19 11.92 19.45
N GLY A 145 -10.21 12.38 18.65
CA GLY A 145 -8.82 11.91 18.74
C GLY A 145 -8.56 10.62 17.98
N GLU A 146 -9.57 10.10 17.28
CA GLU A 146 -9.54 8.92 16.42
C GLU A 146 -10.27 9.25 15.11
N LEU A 147 -9.78 8.77 13.98
CA LEU A 147 -10.41 9.00 12.66
C LEU A 147 -11.17 7.76 12.21
N THR A 148 -12.48 7.91 11.97
CA THR A 148 -13.27 6.88 11.30
C THR A 148 -12.97 6.81 9.80
N LEU A 149 -13.32 5.69 9.15
CA LEU A 149 -13.19 5.56 7.69
C LEU A 149 -13.94 6.66 6.94
N GLU A 150 -15.10 7.08 7.43
CA GLU A 150 -15.90 8.13 6.81
C GLU A 150 -15.19 9.48 6.89
N GLU A 151 -14.68 9.86 8.06
CA GLU A 151 -13.91 11.08 8.27
C GLU A 151 -12.63 11.08 7.43
N PHE A 152 -11.89 9.96 7.43
CA PHE A 152 -10.68 9.84 6.62
C PHE A 152 -10.95 10.05 5.13
N ILE A 153 -12.01 9.44 4.59
CA ILE A 153 -12.38 9.59 3.17
C ILE A 153 -12.92 11.00 2.88
N SER A 154 -13.81 11.53 3.72
CA SER A 154 -14.40 12.85 3.50
C SER A 154 -13.34 13.94 3.61
N GLY A 155 -12.53 13.90 4.68
CA GLY A 155 -11.46 14.83 4.93
C GLY A 155 -10.39 14.82 3.84
N ALA A 156 -9.95 13.63 3.38
CA ALA A 156 -9.03 13.55 2.26
C ALA A 156 -9.62 14.16 0.98
N ARG A 157 -10.93 14.00 0.73
CA ARG A 157 -11.58 14.59 -0.46
C ARG A 157 -11.77 16.10 -0.35
N GLU A 158 -12.07 16.61 0.84
CA GLU A 158 -12.28 18.04 1.10
C GLU A 158 -10.97 18.83 1.15
N HIS A 159 -9.85 18.15 1.42
CA HIS A 159 -8.52 18.73 1.49
C HIS A 159 -7.58 18.14 0.44
N PRO A 160 -7.54 18.73 -0.78
CA PRO A 160 -6.70 18.24 -1.88
C PRO A 160 -5.21 18.11 -1.54
N ASP A 161 -4.72 18.99 -0.67
CA ASP A 161 -3.35 18.98 -0.15
C ASP A 161 -3.05 17.71 0.67
N ILE A 162 -4.00 17.26 1.50
CA ILE A 162 -3.88 16.00 2.23
C ILE A 162 -3.96 14.82 1.26
N MET A 163 -4.90 14.85 0.31
CA MET A 163 -5.02 13.78 -0.69
C MET A 163 -3.74 13.60 -1.48
N GLU A 164 -3.14 14.70 -1.95
CA GLU A 164 -1.89 14.68 -2.69
C GLU A 164 -0.75 14.14 -1.83
N MET A 165 -0.67 14.60 -0.57
CA MET A 165 0.30 14.13 0.40
C MET A 165 0.19 12.63 0.67
N LEU A 166 -1.01 12.13 1.00
CA LEU A 166 -1.27 10.70 1.21
C LEU A 166 -0.96 9.89 -0.05
N SER A 167 -1.38 10.36 -1.22
CA SER A 167 -1.11 9.66 -2.49
C SER A 167 0.37 9.56 -2.79
N LYS A 168 1.15 10.61 -2.48
CA LYS A 168 2.60 10.66 -2.73
C LYS A 168 3.37 9.81 -1.71
N MET A 169 3.01 9.86 -0.43
CA MET A 169 3.66 9.08 0.61
C MET A 169 3.34 7.59 0.48
N MET A 170 2.09 7.27 0.15
CA MET A 170 1.61 5.91 -0.05
C MET A 170 1.76 5.46 -1.51
N ASP A 171 2.60 6.15 -2.29
CA ASP A 171 2.90 5.77 -3.65
C ASP A 171 3.79 4.52 -3.64
N LEU A 172 3.14 3.38 -3.53
CA LEU A 172 3.77 2.08 -3.66
C LEU A 172 4.15 1.76 -5.10
N THR A 173 4.09 2.70 -6.06
CA THR A 173 4.62 2.46 -7.41
C THR A 173 6.06 1.98 -7.37
N HIS A 174 6.88 2.39 -6.39
CA HIS A 174 8.23 1.85 -6.23
C HIS A 174 8.24 0.39 -5.73
N VAL A 175 7.38 0.04 -4.76
CA VAL A 175 7.20 -1.35 -4.28
C VAL A 175 6.68 -2.23 -5.41
N LEU A 176 5.69 -1.74 -6.17
CA LEU A 176 5.28 -2.34 -7.42
C LEU A 176 6.45 -2.43 -8.37
N GLU A 177 7.20 -1.38 -8.68
CA GLU A 177 8.33 -1.47 -9.62
C GLU A 177 9.36 -2.52 -9.21
N ILE A 178 9.60 -2.72 -7.92
CA ILE A 178 10.45 -3.80 -7.41
C ILE A 178 9.82 -5.17 -7.69
N ILE A 179 8.56 -5.35 -7.31
CA ILE A 179 7.76 -6.57 -7.54
C ILE A 179 7.55 -6.85 -9.05
N VAL A 180 7.48 -5.79 -9.86
CA VAL A 180 7.13 -5.77 -11.28
C VAL A 180 8.38 -5.86 -12.15
N ARG A 181 9.53 -5.32 -11.75
CA ARG A 181 10.74 -5.40 -12.59
C ARG A 181 11.52 -6.69 -12.30
N GLY A 182 11.26 -7.35 -11.17
CA GLY A 182 12.12 -8.41 -10.64
C GLY A 182 13.51 -7.86 -10.38
N GLN A 183 14.35 -8.57 -9.64
CA GLN A 183 15.74 -8.14 -9.49
C GLN A 183 16.40 -7.97 -10.87
N LYS A 184 16.60 -6.72 -11.32
CA LYS A 184 17.77 -6.42 -12.14
C LYS A 184 18.95 -6.48 -11.18
N SER A 185 19.52 -7.67 -11.02
CA SER A 185 20.90 -7.81 -10.59
C SER A 185 21.73 -6.84 -11.43
N ARG A 186 22.10 -5.69 -10.85
CA ARG A 186 23.24 -4.94 -11.38
C ARG A 186 24.43 -5.87 -11.19
N PRO A 187 25.17 -6.24 -12.24
CA PRO A 187 26.45 -6.88 -12.05
C PRO A 187 27.31 -5.86 -11.31
N VAL A 188 27.65 -6.17 -10.06
CA VAL A 188 28.72 -5.48 -9.35
C VAL A 188 29.98 -5.75 -10.19
N LYS A 189 30.51 -4.70 -10.80
CA LYS A 189 31.85 -4.72 -11.41
C LYS A 189 32.90 -4.71 -10.32
#